data_AF-A0A0A7CNV1-F1
#
_entry.id   AF-A0A0A7CNV1-F1
#
_cell.length_a   1.000
_cell.length_b   1.000
_cell.length_c   1.000
_cell.angle_alpha   90.00
_cell.angle_beta   90.00
_cell.angle_gamma   90.00
#
_symmetry.space_group_name_H-M   'P 1'
#
loop_
_entity.id
_entity.type
_entity.pdbx_description
1 polymer ?
#
loop_
_entity_poly.entity_id
_entity_poly.type
_entity_poly.pdbx_seq_one_letter_code
_entity_poly.pdbx_strand_id
1 'polypeptide(L)'
;MLVKLLALAATAAFVAAECPGGCSTNGVCGPRDMCSCFKNFYGNDCSMRICPFGHAHVDTPKGDLNMDRNTATVGFILGSSQMYPGQTWEWNSPDAGTDEAHFYSECSNEGICDRSTGVCTCFPGFEGSACQRASCNSACNNHGVCKSIAQIAANADRANKITGNPRGRIATVYDLWDAKKGYSCDCDPWFEGPDCSYRSCKVGVDPLYEAAGYPIYETFNIIAAVVPTTTLDLTKSWIQLRVYDYYGESYLTKRIGIQDGNVGAVDGGPILQKAFLDLPNQVFTSISCWQSTDSTNPNVIPYLTNEVGFAVACQYNDNPGAHRLPEIAASSFIDSNGNALTSARAFVSANNRRGEDVDEFATASIHTYVSITGTAVTVTSTAGTTIAANTVIKIKDRVTIATAATTTSITLAWALMNVAIPDSATVYYATGLTATLEATCTVAAWAVGANSFTCTAAATSVVVGSRLMYQSATYYVRAISTDGLTVTVDRYYNGKAADGSATTAAAGTDPLFVITKASPMTGTYQYVSPCAGRGLCDRSSGICQCFKGYTDDNCDTQNILAF
;
A
#
# COMPACT_ATOMS: atom_id res chain seq x y z
N MET A 1 91.69 -61.35 20.85
CA MET A 1 90.74 -62.07 21.72
C MET A 1 89.52 -61.18 21.91
N LEU A 2 88.37 -61.59 21.33
CA LEU A 2 86.99 -61.12 21.50
C LEU A 2 86.73 -59.59 21.45
N VAL A 3 86.18 -59.05 20.35
CA VAL A 3 84.74 -58.98 20.01
C VAL A 3 83.88 -58.38 21.13
N LYS A 4 83.43 -57.14 20.91
CA LYS A 4 82.04 -56.70 21.13
C LYS A 4 81.76 -55.47 20.25
N LEU A 5 81.31 -55.75 19.02
CA LEU A 5 80.46 -54.84 18.27
C LEU A 5 79.15 -54.69 19.05
N LEU A 6 78.77 -53.46 19.42
CA LEU A 6 77.37 -53.10 19.55
C LEU A 6 77.14 -51.80 18.77
N ALA A 7 76.13 -51.86 17.92
CA ALA A 7 75.87 -50.96 16.81
C ALA A 7 75.53 -49.55 17.28
N LEU A 8 76.29 -48.57 16.77
CA LEU A 8 75.85 -47.18 16.71
C LEU A 8 74.85 -47.09 15.56
N ALA A 9 73.60 -47.45 15.82
CA ALA A 9 72.51 -47.23 14.88
C ALA A 9 72.32 -45.71 14.75
N ALA A 10 72.78 -45.15 13.62
CA ALA A 10 72.41 -43.83 13.19
C ALA A 10 70.87 -43.79 13.06
N THR A 11 70.18 -43.26 14.06
CA THR A 11 68.79 -42.85 13.93
C THR A 11 68.78 -41.67 12.97
N ALA A 12 68.65 -41.97 11.67
CA ALA A 12 68.16 -41.00 10.72
C ALA A 12 66.78 -40.58 11.23
N ALA A 13 66.70 -39.41 11.87
CA ALA A 13 65.42 -38.76 12.07
C ALA A 13 64.85 -38.56 10.67
N PHE A 14 63.87 -39.37 10.30
CA PHE A 14 63.00 -39.07 9.18
C PHE A 14 62.31 -37.75 9.55
N VAL A 15 62.87 -36.64 9.09
CA VAL A 15 62.13 -35.39 9.01
C VAL A 15 61.14 -35.63 7.87
N ALA A 16 60.01 -36.28 8.19
CA ALA A 16 58.85 -36.24 7.33
C ALA A 16 58.54 -34.75 7.19
N ALA A 17 58.57 -34.25 5.96
CA ALA A 17 58.27 -32.86 5.70
C ALA A 17 56.89 -32.57 6.31
N GLU A 18 56.90 -31.80 7.39
CA GLU A 18 55.69 -31.45 8.09
C GLU A 18 55.03 -30.36 7.24
N CYS A 19 53.80 -30.61 6.79
CA CYS A 19 53.02 -29.57 6.15
C CYS A 19 53.06 -28.30 7.02
N PRO A 20 53.07 -27.10 6.41
CA PRO A 20 53.13 -25.84 7.14
C PRO A 20 52.16 -25.82 8.34
N GLY A 21 52.69 -25.60 9.54
CA GLY A 21 51.92 -25.52 10.78
C GLY A 21 51.10 -26.77 11.14
N GLY A 22 51.44 -27.96 10.61
CA GLY A 22 50.65 -29.18 10.80
C GLY A 22 49.23 -29.06 10.24
N CYS A 23 49.04 -28.25 9.20
CA CYS A 23 47.73 -27.84 8.68
C CYS A 23 46.80 -27.24 9.75
N SER A 24 47.38 -26.65 10.81
CA SER A 24 46.69 -26.00 11.93
C SER A 24 45.57 -26.85 12.53
N THR A 25 45.65 -28.18 12.43
CA THR A 25 44.59 -29.15 12.78
C THR A 25 43.26 -28.98 12.03
N ASN A 26 43.22 -28.11 11.02
CA ASN A 26 42.05 -27.80 10.19
C ASN A 26 42.19 -28.35 8.76
N GLY A 27 43.11 -29.31 8.55
CA GLY A 27 43.30 -29.94 7.25
C GLY A 27 44.10 -31.23 7.36
N VAL A 28 44.19 -31.92 6.23
CA VAL A 28 44.99 -33.15 6.09
C VAL A 28 46.21 -32.84 5.22
N CYS A 29 47.39 -33.23 5.68
CA CYS A 29 48.63 -33.09 4.93
C CYS A 29 48.64 -34.08 3.74
N GLY A 30 48.67 -33.54 2.53
CA GLY A 30 48.71 -34.31 1.29
C GLY A 30 50.13 -34.47 0.72
N PRO A 31 50.26 -35.13 -0.44
CA PRO A 31 51.52 -35.23 -1.15
C PRO A 31 52.09 -33.83 -1.50
N ARG A 32 53.42 -33.67 -1.43
CA ARG A 32 54.14 -32.40 -1.69
C ARG A 32 53.94 -31.31 -0.63
N ASP A 33 53.76 -31.69 0.62
CA ASP A 33 53.69 -30.78 1.78
C ASP A 33 52.58 -29.73 1.66
N MET A 34 51.50 -30.12 0.99
CA MET A 34 50.34 -29.27 0.75
C MET A 34 49.19 -29.68 1.67
N CYS A 35 48.66 -28.72 2.42
CA CYS A 35 47.48 -28.94 3.24
C CYS A 35 46.20 -28.94 2.39
N SER A 36 45.38 -29.97 2.55
CA SER A 36 43.99 -29.98 2.08
C SER A 36 43.08 -29.60 3.23
N CYS A 37 42.58 -28.36 3.24
CA CYS A 37 41.81 -27.84 4.38
C CYS A 37 40.41 -28.45 4.46
N PHE A 38 39.87 -28.54 5.67
CA PHE A 38 38.48 -28.88 5.92
C PHE A 38 37.53 -27.75 5.49
N LYS A 39 36.23 -28.03 5.46
CA LYS A 39 35.21 -27.06 5.07
C LYS A 39 35.32 -25.77 5.89
N ASN A 40 35.22 -24.62 5.22
CA ASN A 40 35.33 -23.25 5.76
C ASN A 40 36.74 -22.84 6.23
N PHE A 41 37.78 -23.62 5.89
CA PHE A 41 39.18 -23.25 6.09
C PHE A 41 39.93 -23.21 4.76
N TYR A 42 40.91 -22.33 4.65
CA TYR A 42 41.80 -22.20 3.50
C TYR A 42 43.16 -21.63 3.95
N GLY A 43 44.05 -21.39 2.99
CA GLY A 43 45.43 -20.93 3.24
C GLY A 43 46.44 -22.07 3.12
N ASN A 44 47.71 -21.74 3.25
CA ASN A 44 48.82 -22.70 3.12
C ASN A 44 48.89 -23.71 4.28
N ASP A 45 48.44 -23.30 5.46
CA ASP A 45 48.45 -24.11 6.70
C ASP A 45 47.03 -24.32 7.27
N CYS A 46 45.97 -24.01 6.51
CA CYS A 46 44.57 -24.08 6.95
C CYS A 46 44.24 -23.28 8.22
N SER A 47 45.03 -22.28 8.57
CA SER A 47 44.75 -21.40 9.72
C SER A 47 43.64 -20.39 9.43
N MET A 48 43.37 -20.07 8.16
CA MET A 48 42.45 -19.01 7.76
C MET A 48 41.04 -19.54 7.52
N ARG A 49 40.05 -18.81 8.03
CA ARG A 49 38.63 -19.09 7.77
C ARG A 49 38.12 -18.39 6.52
N ILE A 50 37.21 -19.08 5.84
CA ILE A 50 36.41 -18.57 4.74
C ILE A 50 35.21 -17.81 5.33
N CYS A 51 35.03 -16.56 4.95
CA CYS A 51 33.88 -15.78 5.39
C CYS A 51 32.63 -16.06 4.53
N PRO A 52 31.44 -15.66 5.02
CA PRO A 52 30.21 -15.74 4.25
C PRO A 52 30.29 -14.99 2.91
N PHE A 53 29.61 -15.55 1.92
CA PHE A 53 29.45 -14.95 0.60
C PHE A 53 28.06 -14.35 0.47
N GLY A 54 27.98 -13.21 -0.18
CA GLY A 54 26.73 -12.58 -0.59
C GLY A 54 26.90 -11.95 -1.96
N HIS A 55 25.80 -11.59 -2.62
CA HIS A 55 25.88 -10.80 -3.85
C HIS A 55 26.73 -9.56 -3.62
N ALA A 56 27.63 -9.22 -4.52
CA ALA A 56 28.49 -8.06 -4.37
C ALA A 56 27.70 -6.74 -4.45
N HIS A 57 28.17 -5.68 -3.77
CA HIS A 57 27.68 -4.31 -3.98
C HIS A 57 28.42 -3.61 -5.12
N VAL A 58 29.69 -3.98 -5.28
CA VAL A 58 30.59 -3.50 -6.33
C VAL A 58 31.34 -4.68 -6.92
N ASP A 59 31.54 -4.65 -8.23
CA ASP A 59 32.35 -5.65 -8.92
C ASP A 59 33.80 -5.16 -9.02
N THR A 60 34.72 -5.95 -8.47
CA THR A 60 36.17 -5.77 -8.47
C THR A 60 36.83 -6.89 -9.27
N PRO A 61 37.70 -6.62 -10.26
CA PRO A 61 38.34 -7.70 -11.02
C PRO A 61 39.17 -8.62 -10.10
N LYS A 62 38.65 -9.80 -9.78
CA LYS A 62 39.38 -10.86 -9.06
C LYS A 62 39.98 -11.83 -10.05
N GLY A 63 41.32 -11.91 -10.06
CA GLY A 63 42.05 -12.85 -10.92
C GLY A 63 42.98 -12.20 -11.95
N ASP A 64 43.03 -10.87 -12.02
CA ASP A 64 44.09 -10.15 -12.75
C ASP A 64 45.44 -10.28 -12.00
N LEU A 65 46.09 -11.44 -12.15
CA LEU A 65 47.36 -11.75 -11.49
C LEU A 65 48.49 -10.79 -11.89
N ASN A 66 48.40 -10.17 -13.08
CA ASN A 66 49.42 -9.27 -13.61
C ASN A 66 49.02 -7.78 -13.59
N MET A 67 47.86 -7.44 -13.02
CA MET A 67 47.34 -6.07 -12.81
C MET A 67 47.29 -5.22 -14.10
N ASP A 68 47.15 -5.84 -15.27
CA ASP A 68 47.15 -5.15 -16.57
C ASP A 68 45.75 -4.70 -17.03
N ARG A 69 44.71 -5.05 -16.26
CA ARG A 69 43.28 -4.81 -16.54
C ARG A 69 42.82 -5.40 -17.86
N ASN A 70 43.54 -6.38 -18.41
CA ASN A 70 43.22 -7.03 -19.68
C ASN A 70 42.51 -8.36 -19.45
N THR A 71 41.20 -8.37 -19.67
CA THR A 71 40.34 -9.55 -19.51
C THR A 71 40.52 -10.60 -20.61
N ALA A 72 41.37 -10.34 -21.63
CA ALA A 72 41.66 -11.27 -22.72
C ALA A 72 42.90 -12.17 -22.47
N THR A 73 43.57 -12.02 -21.33
CA THR A 73 44.77 -12.80 -21.00
C THR A 73 44.37 -14.22 -20.55
N VAL A 74 44.96 -15.25 -21.19
CA VAL A 74 44.76 -16.67 -20.81
C VAL A 74 45.23 -16.88 -19.36
N GLY A 75 44.34 -17.38 -18.49
CA GLY A 75 44.65 -17.60 -17.06
C GLY A 75 44.12 -16.52 -16.10
N PHE A 76 43.31 -15.57 -16.59
CA PHE A 76 42.63 -14.54 -15.78
C PHE A 76 41.69 -15.12 -14.70
N ILE A 77 41.15 -16.33 -14.91
CA ILE A 77 40.22 -16.96 -13.99
C ILE A 77 40.94 -18.07 -13.23
N LEU A 78 41.07 -17.91 -11.91
CA LEU A 78 41.70 -18.91 -11.05
C LEU A 78 40.77 -20.12 -10.88
N GLY A 79 41.08 -21.21 -11.58
CA GLY A 79 40.47 -22.52 -11.37
C GLY A 79 41.02 -23.25 -10.15
N SER A 80 40.22 -24.15 -9.57
CA SER A 80 40.65 -25.06 -8.47
C SER A 80 41.08 -24.38 -7.17
N SER A 81 40.69 -23.12 -6.95
CA SER A 81 40.84 -22.47 -5.66
C SER A 81 39.87 -23.08 -4.64
N GLN A 82 40.38 -23.44 -3.46
CA GLN A 82 39.52 -23.89 -2.35
C GLN A 82 38.53 -22.80 -1.90
N MET A 83 38.89 -21.53 -2.12
CA MET A 83 38.07 -20.35 -1.82
C MET A 83 37.00 -20.09 -2.88
N TYR A 84 37.31 -20.37 -4.15
CA TYR A 84 36.43 -20.16 -5.29
C TYR A 84 36.34 -21.43 -6.15
N PRO A 85 35.58 -22.46 -5.71
CA PRO A 85 35.51 -23.74 -6.42
C PRO A 85 34.91 -23.61 -7.83
N GLY A 86 33.98 -22.65 -8.00
CA GLY A 86 33.37 -22.27 -9.27
C GLY A 86 34.19 -21.25 -10.06
N GLN A 87 35.46 -21.04 -9.69
CA GLN A 87 36.38 -20.02 -10.23
C GLN A 87 36.09 -18.58 -9.73
N THR A 88 36.99 -17.62 -9.99
CA THR A 88 36.82 -16.20 -9.60
C THR A 88 36.02 -15.43 -10.67
N TRP A 89 34.69 -15.53 -10.62
CA TRP A 89 33.76 -14.86 -11.55
C TRP A 89 33.26 -13.54 -10.97
N GLU A 90 33.38 -12.44 -11.74
CA GLU A 90 32.77 -11.14 -11.38
C GLU A 90 32.14 -10.37 -12.57
N TRP A 91 32.53 -10.63 -13.82
CA TRP A 91 31.93 -9.99 -15.02
C TRP A 91 31.66 -10.97 -16.16
N ASN A 92 32.35 -12.12 -16.18
CA ASN A 92 32.30 -13.11 -17.26
C ASN A 92 32.08 -14.51 -16.70
N SER A 93 31.05 -14.70 -15.85
CA SER A 93 30.62 -16.08 -15.57
C SER A 93 30.30 -16.72 -16.93
N PRO A 94 30.76 -17.95 -17.24
CA PRO A 94 30.48 -18.62 -18.50
C PRO A 94 28.99 -18.73 -18.81
N ASP A 95 28.15 -18.67 -17.77
CA ASP A 95 26.69 -18.76 -17.82
C ASP A 95 25.99 -17.42 -17.53
N ALA A 96 26.72 -16.29 -17.45
CA ALA A 96 26.14 -14.97 -17.22
C ALA A 96 25.28 -14.50 -18.41
N GLY A 97 24.14 -13.89 -18.13
CA GLY A 97 23.41 -13.09 -19.11
C GLY A 97 24.22 -11.86 -19.56
N THR A 98 23.85 -11.29 -20.70
CA THR A 98 24.38 -9.98 -21.12
C THR A 98 24.09 -8.94 -20.03
N ASP A 99 25.11 -8.19 -19.61
CA ASP A 99 25.03 -7.16 -18.58
C ASP A 99 24.67 -7.68 -17.15
N GLU A 100 24.92 -8.96 -16.87
CA GLU A 100 24.79 -9.52 -15.51
C GLU A 100 26.04 -9.27 -14.66
N ALA A 101 25.87 -8.61 -13.52
CA ALA A 101 26.91 -8.24 -12.56
C ALA A 101 26.47 -8.53 -11.11
N HIS A 102 27.27 -8.21 -10.09
CA HIS A 102 26.94 -8.39 -8.66
C HIS A 102 26.79 -9.83 -8.19
N PHE A 103 27.74 -10.63 -8.63
CA PHE A 103 27.94 -12.03 -8.32
C PHE A 103 28.27 -12.30 -6.83
N TYR A 104 28.19 -13.56 -6.37
CA TYR A 104 28.50 -13.85 -4.97
C TYR A 104 29.99 -13.65 -4.69
N SER A 105 30.28 -12.70 -3.82
CA SER A 105 31.61 -12.37 -3.34
C SER A 105 31.70 -12.55 -1.83
N GLU A 106 32.89 -12.91 -1.36
CA GLU A 106 33.19 -12.94 0.08
C GLU A 106 32.96 -11.55 0.65
N CYS A 107 32.19 -11.48 1.74
CA CYS A 107 31.77 -10.21 2.36
C CYS A 107 31.15 -9.21 1.38
N SER A 108 30.51 -9.69 0.30
CA SER A 108 29.82 -8.86 -0.71
C SER A 108 30.68 -7.74 -1.32
N ASN A 109 32.00 -7.90 -1.31
CA ASN A 109 33.00 -6.87 -1.67
C ASN A 109 32.94 -5.58 -0.82
N GLU A 110 32.17 -5.59 0.26
CA GLU A 110 31.88 -4.42 1.09
C GLU A 110 32.20 -4.65 2.58
N GLY A 111 33.19 -5.50 2.80
CA GLY A 111 33.73 -5.79 4.12
C GLY A 111 35.04 -6.54 4.05
N ILE A 112 35.75 -6.54 5.17
CA ILE A 112 37.01 -7.28 5.34
C ILE A 112 36.72 -8.54 6.14
N CYS A 113 37.09 -9.69 5.58
CA CYS A 113 36.99 -10.96 6.30
C CYS A 113 38.04 -11.04 7.43
N ASP A 114 37.59 -11.19 8.68
CA ASP A 114 38.47 -11.62 9.76
C ASP A 114 38.74 -13.12 9.63
N ARG A 115 39.97 -13.44 9.22
CA ARG A 115 40.41 -14.82 8.94
C ARG A 115 40.49 -15.70 10.19
N SER A 116 40.52 -15.13 11.40
CA SER A 116 40.58 -15.92 12.63
C SER A 116 39.20 -16.41 13.07
N THR A 117 38.16 -15.60 12.85
CA THR A 117 36.78 -15.87 13.26
C THR A 117 35.89 -16.33 12.10
N GLY A 118 36.24 -15.98 10.86
CA GLY A 118 35.41 -16.23 9.68
C GLY A 118 34.20 -15.29 9.61
N VAL A 119 34.28 -14.12 10.27
CA VAL A 119 33.23 -13.11 10.29
C VAL A 119 33.63 -11.92 9.42
N CYS A 120 32.69 -11.42 8.62
CA CYS A 120 32.89 -10.20 7.84
C CYS A 120 32.78 -8.96 8.72
N THR A 121 33.81 -8.12 8.69
CA THR A 121 33.78 -6.76 9.25
C THR A 121 33.34 -5.81 8.16
N CYS A 122 32.08 -5.40 8.18
CA CYS A 122 31.48 -4.58 7.12
C CYS A 122 32.00 -3.15 7.13
N PHE A 123 32.09 -2.55 5.93
CA PHE A 123 32.37 -1.13 5.81
C PHE A 123 31.19 -0.27 6.28
N PRO A 124 31.42 1.00 6.67
CA PRO A 124 30.35 1.89 7.09
C PRO A 124 29.24 1.98 6.03
N GLY A 125 28.00 1.82 6.47
CA GLY A 125 26.83 1.82 5.58
C GLY A 125 26.43 0.44 5.06
N PHE A 126 27.10 -0.63 5.48
CA PHE A 126 26.78 -2.00 5.09
C PHE A 126 26.67 -2.93 6.31
N GLU A 127 25.76 -3.89 6.22
CA GLU A 127 25.45 -4.81 7.30
C GLU A 127 25.00 -6.19 6.79
N GLY A 128 24.77 -7.10 7.73
CA GLY A 128 24.48 -8.50 7.46
C GLY A 128 25.71 -9.38 7.62
N SER A 129 25.50 -10.70 7.65
CA SER A 129 26.55 -11.69 7.87
C SER A 129 27.65 -11.69 6.80
N ALA A 130 27.32 -11.20 5.60
CA ALA A 130 28.23 -11.07 4.48
C ALA A 130 28.31 -9.61 3.98
N CYS A 131 27.89 -8.61 4.76
CA CYS A 131 27.84 -7.20 4.32
C CYS A 131 27.00 -6.98 3.05
N GLN A 132 26.00 -7.83 2.85
CA GLN A 132 25.21 -7.91 1.63
C GLN A 132 24.03 -6.93 1.58
N ARG A 133 23.81 -6.18 2.67
CA ARG A 133 22.71 -5.23 2.83
C ARG A 133 23.29 -3.85 3.02
N ALA A 134 22.79 -2.85 2.28
CA ALA A 134 22.97 -1.48 2.68
C ALA A 134 22.26 -1.26 4.04
N SER A 135 22.95 -0.63 4.98
CA SER A 135 22.37 -0.24 6.27
C SER A 135 21.32 0.84 6.06
N CYS A 136 20.18 0.69 6.75
CA CYS A 136 19.26 1.81 6.87
C CYS A 136 19.80 2.83 7.87
N ASN A 137 19.64 4.12 7.56
CA ASN A 137 20.05 5.21 8.44
C ASN A 137 19.45 5.01 9.84
N SER A 138 20.32 5.07 10.86
CA SER A 138 19.95 4.94 12.28
C SER A 138 19.08 3.72 12.61
N ALA A 139 19.16 2.64 11.82
CA ALA A 139 18.27 1.48 11.92
C ALA A 139 16.77 1.86 11.98
N CYS A 140 16.36 2.84 11.18
CA CYS A 140 15.00 3.39 11.16
C CYS A 140 14.52 3.92 12.52
N ASN A 141 15.45 4.36 13.38
CA ASN A 141 15.22 4.89 14.73
C ASN A 141 14.32 4.00 15.62
N ASN A 142 14.23 2.69 15.34
CA ASN A 142 13.28 1.75 15.96
C ASN A 142 11.79 2.12 15.77
N HIS A 143 11.48 2.93 14.75
CA HIS A 143 10.14 3.37 14.37
C HIS A 143 9.80 2.95 12.93
N GLY A 144 10.38 1.85 12.48
CA GLY A 144 10.16 1.29 11.16
C GLY A 144 11.00 0.05 10.91
N VAL A 145 10.76 -0.56 9.76
CA VAL A 145 11.45 -1.78 9.34
C VAL A 145 12.31 -1.49 8.11
N CYS A 146 13.60 -1.81 8.20
CA CYS A 146 14.53 -1.71 7.08
C CYS A 146 14.22 -2.80 6.03
N LYS A 147 13.71 -2.39 4.87
CA LYS A 147 13.30 -3.29 3.78
C LYS A 147 14.06 -2.96 2.50
N SER A 148 14.29 -3.97 1.66
CA SER A 148 14.83 -3.72 0.32
C SER A 148 13.79 -3.05 -0.58
N ILE A 149 14.21 -2.37 -1.63
CA ILE A 149 13.30 -1.72 -2.60
C ILE A 149 12.32 -2.74 -3.20
N ALA A 150 12.80 -3.95 -3.54
CA ALA A 150 11.95 -5.04 -4.01
C ALA A 150 10.86 -5.42 -3.00
N GLN A 151 11.21 -5.51 -1.71
CA GLN A 151 10.25 -5.83 -0.65
C GLN A 151 9.23 -4.70 -0.45
N ILE A 152 9.64 -3.43 -0.60
CA ILE A 152 8.74 -2.28 -0.51
C ILE A 152 7.75 -2.32 -1.68
N ALA A 153 8.22 -2.56 -2.91
CA ALA A 153 7.38 -2.68 -4.10
C ALA A 153 6.40 -3.86 -4.02
N ALA A 154 6.88 -5.04 -3.60
CA ALA A 154 6.04 -6.24 -3.47
C ALA A 154 4.99 -6.11 -2.36
N ASN A 155 5.30 -5.36 -1.29
CA ASN A 155 4.40 -5.13 -0.16
C ASN A 155 3.65 -3.80 -0.26
N ALA A 156 3.67 -3.14 -1.43
CA ALA A 156 3.01 -1.84 -1.59
C ALA A 156 1.48 -1.94 -1.52
N ASP A 157 0.90 -3.12 -1.82
CA ASP A 157 -0.54 -3.35 -1.80
C ASP A 157 -1.12 -3.51 -0.39
N ARG A 158 -2.38 -3.11 -0.25
CA ARG A 158 -3.22 -3.29 0.94
C ARG A 158 -3.27 -4.73 1.44
N ALA A 159 -3.37 -5.71 0.54
CA ALA A 159 -3.49 -7.11 0.89
C ALA A 159 -2.27 -7.63 1.70
N ASN A 160 -1.12 -6.98 1.54
CA ASN A 160 0.15 -7.36 2.17
C ASN A 160 0.49 -6.46 3.38
N LYS A 161 -0.40 -5.55 3.79
CA LYS A 161 -0.16 -4.65 4.93
C LYS A 161 -1.32 -4.61 5.92
N ILE A 162 -0.98 -4.80 7.20
CA ILE A 162 -1.88 -4.58 8.33
C ILE A 162 -1.94 -3.10 8.71
N THR A 163 -0.96 -2.29 8.34
CA THR A 163 -0.90 -0.85 8.63
C THR A 163 -0.67 -0.02 7.36
N GLY A 164 -0.73 1.30 7.49
CA GLY A 164 -0.54 2.26 6.41
C GLY A 164 -1.77 2.44 5.52
N ASN A 165 -1.67 3.43 4.63
CA ASN A 165 -2.70 3.76 3.66
C ASN A 165 -2.23 3.51 2.20
N PRO A 166 -2.31 2.27 1.70
CA PRO A 166 -1.90 1.90 0.33
C PRO A 166 -3.03 2.09 -0.71
N ARG A 167 -3.86 3.13 -0.56
CA ARG A 167 -5.08 3.36 -1.35
C ARG A 167 -4.87 3.23 -2.87
N GLY A 168 -3.90 3.95 -3.44
CA GLY A 168 -3.53 3.85 -4.86
C GLY A 168 -2.27 3.03 -5.14
N ARG A 169 -1.62 2.50 -4.10
CA ARG A 169 -0.37 1.72 -4.24
C ARG A 169 -0.70 0.27 -4.54
N ILE A 170 -0.03 -0.33 -5.51
CA ILE A 170 -0.24 -1.72 -5.93
C ILE A 170 1.08 -2.45 -5.84
N ALA A 171 1.00 -3.73 -5.46
CA ALA A 171 2.14 -4.63 -5.44
C ALA A 171 2.74 -4.72 -6.84
N THR A 172 4.01 -4.37 -6.95
CA THR A 172 4.77 -4.41 -8.20
C THR A 172 6.04 -5.21 -8.00
N VAL A 173 6.49 -5.85 -9.08
CA VAL A 173 7.80 -6.49 -9.09
C VAL A 173 8.80 -5.42 -9.47
N TYR A 174 9.78 -5.20 -8.59
CA TYR A 174 10.93 -4.36 -8.86
C TYR A 174 12.16 -5.28 -8.93
N ASP A 175 12.69 -5.45 -10.13
CA ASP A 175 13.75 -6.40 -10.48
C ASP A 175 14.97 -5.72 -11.14
N LEU A 176 15.09 -4.40 -10.97
CA LEU A 176 16.30 -3.67 -11.37
C LEU A 176 17.51 -4.05 -10.50
N TRP A 177 18.71 -3.67 -10.95
CA TRP A 177 19.99 -4.08 -10.35
C TRP A 177 20.08 -3.80 -8.83
N ASP A 178 19.44 -2.73 -8.34
CA ASP A 178 19.45 -2.31 -6.95
C ASP A 178 18.29 -2.89 -6.10
N ALA A 179 17.42 -3.70 -6.69
CA ALA A 179 16.22 -4.25 -6.05
C ALA A 179 16.47 -4.93 -4.68
N LYS A 180 17.61 -5.61 -4.55
CA LYS A 180 18.05 -6.31 -3.33
C LYS A 180 19.24 -5.62 -2.65
N LYS A 181 19.65 -4.45 -3.14
CA LYS A 181 20.83 -3.71 -2.70
C LYS A 181 20.48 -2.39 -2.04
N GLY A 182 19.52 -1.67 -2.60
CA GLY A 182 18.90 -0.51 -1.99
C GLY A 182 17.97 -0.94 -0.86
N TYR A 183 18.17 -0.31 0.29
CA TYR A 183 17.31 -0.46 1.46
C TYR A 183 16.73 0.90 1.84
N SER A 184 15.49 0.90 2.31
CA SER A 184 14.81 2.07 2.84
C SER A 184 13.98 1.67 4.06
N CYS A 185 13.72 2.64 4.92
CA CYS A 185 12.83 2.45 6.05
C CYS A 185 11.36 2.48 5.60
N ASP A 186 10.61 1.42 5.92
CA ASP A 186 9.14 1.41 5.89
C ASP A 186 8.70 1.81 7.30
N CYS A 187 8.38 3.09 7.49
CA CYS A 187 8.09 3.66 8.81
C CYS A 187 6.77 3.14 9.38
N ASP A 188 6.74 3.01 10.70
CA ASP A 188 5.53 2.75 11.44
C ASP A 188 4.59 3.98 11.35
N PRO A 189 3.27 3.78 11.45
CA PRO A 189 2.33 4.90 11.46
C PRO A 189 2.70 5.95 12.53
N TRP A 190 2.42 7.22 12.23
CA TRP A 190 2.86 8.40 12.99
C TRP A 190 4.35 8.75 12.91
N PHE A 191 5.14 7.99 12.16
CA PHE A 191 6.54 8.32 11.87
C PHE A 191 6.79 8.46 10.38
N GLU A 192 7.64 9.41 10.02
CA GLU A 192 7.99 9.73 8.64
C GLU A 192 9.44 10.20 8.52
N GLY A 193 9.83 10.54 7.29
CA GLY A 193 11.20 10.86 6.95
C GLY A 193 12.00 9.63 6.49
N PRO A 194 13.23 9.84 6.01
CA PRO A 194 14.05 8.78 5.41
C PRO A 194 14.49 7.72 6.43
N ASP A 195 14.55 8.06 7.71
CA ASP A 195 14.98 7.21 8.81
C ASP A 195 13.91 7.05 9.90
N CYS A 196 12.66 7.47 9.65
CA CYS A 196 11.55 7.42 10.60
C CYS A 196 11.79 8.20 11.90
N SER A 197 12.67 9.22 11.89
CA SER A 197 12.92 10.07 13.06
C SER A 197 11.84 11.14 13.29
N TYR A 198 11.10 11.52 12.25
CA TYR A 198 10.13 12.59 12.33
C TYR A 198 8.76 12.05 12.73
N ARG A 199 8.13 12.69 13.71
CA ARG A 199 6.72 12.44 14.01
C ARG A 199 5.83 13.16 12.98
N SER A 200 4.79 12.48 12.55
CA SER A 200 3.71 13.07 11.75
C SER A 200 2.79 13.88 12.67
N CYS A 201 2.47 15.12 12.29
CA CYS A 201 1.53 15.95 13.06
C CYS A 201 0.12 15.81 12.53
N LYS A 202 -0.88 15.84 13.42
CA LYS A 202 -2.30 15.75 13.05
C LYS A 202 -2.65 16.61 11.83
N VAL A 203 -3.48 16.05 10.95
CA VAL A 203 -4.01 16.74 9.79
C VAL A 203 -5.39 17.30 10.09
N GLY A 204 -5.78 18.33 9.35
CA GLY A 204 -7.11 18.93 9.41
C GLY A 204 -7.49 19.51 8.05
N VAL A 205 -8.79 19.81 7.87
CA VAL A 205 -9.26 20.61 6.74
C VAL A 205 -8.73 22.02 6.93
N ASP A 206 -8.20 22.64 5.87
CA ASP A 206 -7.92 24.07 5.87
C ASP A 206 -9.25 24.87 6.02
N PRO A 207 -9.46 25.61 7.11
CA PRO A 207 -10.70 26.36 7.32
C PRO A 207 -10.98 27.42 6.25
N LEU A 208 -9.97 27.90 5.52
CA LEU A 208 -10.18 28.83 4.41
C LEU A 208 -10.69 28.14 3.14
N TYR A 209 -10.45 26.84 3.01
CA TYR A 209 -10.99 26.06 1.89
C TYR A 209 -12.50 25.87 2.02
N GLU A 210 -13.03 25.71 3.24
CA GLU A 210 -14.48 25.59 3.47
C GLU A 210 -15.28 26.82 3.04
N ALA A 211 -14.63 27.99 3.00
CA ALA A 211 -15.24 29.22 2.47
C ALA A 211 -15.34 29.22 0.93
N ALA A 212 -14.49 28.46 0.24
CA ALA A 212 -14.37 28.45 -1.22
C ALA A 212 -14.89 27.16 -1.88
N GLY A 213 -15.03 26.08 -1.13
CA GLY A 213 -15.41 24.76 -1.64
C GLY A 213 -15.94 23.84 -0.55
N TYR A 214 -16.24 22.60 -0.94
CA TYR A 214 -16.77 21.58 -0.04
C TYR A 214 -15.72 20.48 0.15
N PRO A 215 -15.17 20.28 1.36
CA PRO A 215 -14.27 19.16 1.61
C PRO A 215 -15.03 17.84 1.40
N ILE A 216 -14.34 16.88 0.78
CA ILE A 216 -14.89 15.54 0.62
C ILE A 216 -14.36 14.73 1.80
N TYR A 217 -15.28 14.23 2.62
CA TYR A 217 -14.97 13.30 3.69
C TYR A 217 -15.14 11.85 3.20
N GLU A 218 -14.31 10.94 3.71
CA GLU A 218 -14.44 9.52 3.40
C GLU A 218 -15.76 9.00 3.99
N THR A 219 -16.56 8.39 3.12
CA THR A 219 -17.80 7.71 3.51
C THR A 219 -17.77 6.27 3.05
N PHE A 220 -18.27 5.38 3.91
CA PHE A 220 -18.25 3.95 3.66
C PHE A 220 -19.49 3.28 4.23
N ASN A 221 -19.85 2.13 3.67
CA ASN A 221 -20.96 1.32 4.12
C ASN A 221 -20.45 0.07 4.81
N ILE A 222 -20.99 -0.21 5.98
CA ILE A 222 -20.80 -1.46 6.71
C ILE A 222 -22.08 -2.27 6.58
N ILE A 223 -21.95 -3.51 6.11
CA ILE A 223 -23.04 -4.47 6.11
C ILE A 223 -22.68 -5.61 7.05
N ALA A 224 -23.61 -5.95 7.93
CA ALA A 224 -23.60 -7.15 8.74
C ALA A 224 -25.01 -7.72 8.78
N ALA A 225 -25.33 -8.54 7.80
CA ALA A 225 -26.66 -9.09 7.63
C ALA A 225 -26.63 -10.49 7.02
N VAL A 226 -27.73 -11.22 7.15
CA VAL A 226 -27.87 -12.59 6.65
C VAL A 226 -29.26 -12.79 6.11
N VAL A 227 -29.39 -13.57 5.05
CA VAL A 227 -30.69 -14.13 4.64
C VAL A 227 -30.87 -15.44 5.41
N PRO A 228 -31.63 -15.47 6.51
CA PRO A 228 -31.63 -16.59 7.43
C PRO A 228 -32.31 -17.82 6.82
N THR A 229 -31.67 -18.99 6.93
CA THR A 229 -32.33 -20.30 6.76
C THR A 229 -33.06 -20.72 8.03
N THR A 230 -32.57 -20.28 9.19
CA THR A 230 -33.15 -20.41 10.53
C THR A 230 -33.02 -19.09 11.29
N THR A 231 -33.79 -18.89 12.36
CA THR A 231 -33.81 -17.62 13.12
C THR A 231 -32.42 -17.20 13.59
N LEU A 232 -31.98 -16.00 13.17
CA LEU A 232 -30.74 -15.37 13.62
C LEU A 232 -30.78 -15.09 15.13
N ASP A 233 -29.76 -15.52 15.87
CA ASP A 233 -29.60 -15.17 17.28
C ASP A 233 -28.79 -13.87 17.41
N LEU A 234 -29.50 -12.76 17.61
CA LEU A 234 -28.92 -11.41 17.79
C LEU A 234 -28.05 -11.29 19.05
N THR A 235 -28.18 -12.20 20.03
CA THR A 235 -27.38 -12.16 21.26
C THR A 235 -26.00 -12.79 21.11
N LYS A 236 -25.86 -13.71 20.14
CA LYS A 236 -24.62 -14.44 19.89
C LYS A 236 -23.95 -14.06 18.57
N SER A 237 -24.66 -13.37 17.68
CA SER A 237 -24.12 -12.93 16.40
C SER A 237 -23.43 -11.57 16.53
N TRP A 238 -22.25 -11.44 15.95
CA TRP A 238 -21.41 -10.25 16.09
C TRP A 238 -20.49 -10.03 14.89
N ILE A 239 -20.06 -8.80 14.69
CA ILE A 239 -18.95 -8.44 13.82
C ILE A 239 -17.84 -7.76 14.62
N GLN A 240 -16.62 -7.82 14.12
CA GLN A 240 -15.48 -7.09 14.67
C GLN A 240 -14.78 -6.36 13.52
N LEU A 241 -14.58 -5.06 13.70
CA LEU A 241 -13.97 -4.21 12.68
C LEU A 241 -12.50 -4.00 12.99
N ARG A 242 -11.69 -4.02 11.93
CA ARG A 242 -10.37 -3.39 11.93
C ARG A 242 -10.51 -2.03 11.24
N VAL A 243 -10.20 -0.98 11.98
CA VAL A 243 -10.32 0.40 11.53
C VAL A 243 -8.93 1.01 11.44
N TYR A 244 -8.80 2.07 10.65
CA TYR A 244 -7.51 2.69 10.36
C TYR A 244 -7.61 4.18 10.64
N ASP A 245 -6.60 4.75 11.30
CA ASP A 245 -6.44 6.20 11.32
C ASP A 245 -5.90 6.72 9.98
N TYR A 246 -5.71 8.03 9.89
CA TYR A 246 -5.19 8.68 8.69
C TYR A 246 -3.77 8.24 8.30
N TYR A 247 -2.91 7.99 9.30
CA TYR A 247 -1.55 7.50 9.08
C TYR A 247 -1.51 6.00 8.77
N GLY A 248 -2.64 5.32 8.96
CA GLY A 248 -2.85 3.90 8.72
C GLY A 248 -2.48 3.03 9.92
N GLU A 249 -2.43 3.56 11.14
CA GLU A 249 -2.40 2.72 12.33
C GLU A 249 -3.70 1.93 12.43
N SER A 250 -3.60 0.65 12.73
CA SER A 250 -4.75 -0.25 12.74
C SER A 250 -5.26 -0.50 14.15
N TYR A 251 -6.57 -0.38 14.36
CA TYR A 251 -7.23 -0.63 15.64
C TYR A 251 -8.33 -1.66 15.48
N LEU A 252 -8.52 -2.51 16.49
CA LEU A 252 -9.61 -3.46 16.54
C LEU A 252 -10.72 -2.94 17.45
N THR A 253 -11.95 -2.92 16.95
CA THR A 253 -13.12 -2.64 17.79
C THR A 253 -13.37 -3.81 18.75
N LYS A 254 -14.16 -3.57 19.79
CA LYS A 254 -14.85 -4.66 20.49
C LYS A 254 -15.81 -5.37 19.54
N ARG A 255 -16.24 -6.58 19.91
CA ARG A 255 -17.29 -7.30 19.16
C ARG A 255 -18.58 -6.49 19.22
N ILE A 256 -19.11 -6.17 18.06
CA ILE A 256 -20.33 -5.39 17.86
C ILE A 256 -21.45 -6.38 17.60
N GLY A 257 -22.42 -6.45 18.52
CA GLY A 257 -23.56 -7.35 18.37
C GLY A 257 -24.43 -6.97 17.17
N ILE A 258 -24.82 -7.96 16.38
CA ILE A 258 -25.72 -7.73 15.24
C ILE A 258 -27.13 -7.50 15.77
N GLN A 259 -27.80 -6.49 15.24
CA GLN A 259 -29.19 -6.16 15.55
C GLN A 259 -30.01 -6.18 14.26
N ASP A 260 -31.32 -6.44 14.37
CA ASP A 260 -32.21 -6.37 13.23
C ASP A 260 -32.64 -4.92 12.96
N GLY A 261 -31.96 -4.30 12.01
CA GLY A 261 -32.25 -2.96 11.52
C GLY A 261 -33.30 -2.89 10.41
N ASN A 262 -33.68 -4.02 9.81
CA ASN A 262 -34.60 -4.05 8.68
C ASN A 262 -36.06 -3.83 9.12
N VAL A 263 -36.42 -4.27 10.33
CA VAL A 263 -37.79 -4.16 10.88
C VAL A 263 -38.02 -2.83 11.65
N GLY A 264 -37.07 -1.88 11.57
CA GLY A 264 -37.23 -0.53 12.14
C GLY A 264 -37.23 -0.45 13.67
N ALA A 265 -36.93 -1.55 14.38
CA ALA A 265 -36.91 -1.59 15.84
C ALA A 265 -35.59 -1.09 16.46
N VAL A 266 -34.48 -1.14 15.71
CA VAL A 266 -33.15 -0.72 16.18
C VAL A 266 -32.38 -0.02 15.04
N ASP A 267 -31.89 1.19 15.31
CA ASP A 267 -30.96 1.89 14.43
C ASP A 267 -29.52 1.43 14.72
N GLY A 268 -28.89 0.78 13.73
CA GLY A 268 -27.50 0.34 13.78
C GLY A 268 -26.48 1.48 13.67
N GLY A 269 -26.89 2.67 13.22
CA GLY A 269 -26.06 3.86 13.12
C GLY A 269 -25.40 4.23 14.46
N PRO A 270 -26.18 4.53 15.51
CA PRO A 270 -25.66 4.83 16.84
C PRO A 270 -24.80 3.71 17.45
N ILE A 271 -25.11 2.45 17.16
CA ILE A 271 -24.36 1.29 17.67
C ILE A 271 -22.94 1.29 17.08
N LEU A 272 -22.83 1.42 15.76
CA LEU A 272 -21.53 1.51 15.09
C LEU A 272 -20.79 2.77 15.50
N GLN A 273 -21.46 3.93 15.51
CA GLN A 273 -20.86 5.19 15.94
C GLN A 273 -20.21 5.06 17.32
N LYS A 274 -20.92 4.47 18.28
CA LYS A 274 -20.37 4.21 19.62
C LYS A 274 -19.16 3.26 19.58
N ALA A 275 -19.19 2.22 18.75
CA ALA A 275 -18.08 1.28 18.64
C ALA A 275 -16.78 1.94 18.13
N PHE A 276 -16.88 2.96 17.29
CA PHE A 276 -15.73 3.77 16.86
C PHE A 276 -15.25 4.73 17.98
N LEU A 277 -16.17 5.42 18.66
CA LEU A 277 -15.83 6.35 19.75
C LEU A 277 -15.29 5.66 21.01
N ASP A 278 -15.63 4.38 21.21
CA ASP A 278 -15.14 3.54 22.33
C ASP A 278 -13.69 3.07 22.14
N LEU A 279 -13.06 3.36 20.99
CA LEU A 279 -11.65 3.04 20.77
C LEU A 279 -10.76 3.83 21.75
N PRO A 280 -9.66 3.23 22.22
CA PRO A 280 -8.79 3.87 23.21
C PRO A 280 -8.19 5.17 22.67
N ASN A 281 -7.79 6.09 23.55
CA ASN A 281 -7.09 7.33 23.20
C ASN A 281 -7.83 8.27 22.23
N GLN A 282 -9.15 8.12 22.06
CA GLN A 282 -9.95 8.97 21.17
C GLN A 282 -9.36 9.06 19.76
N VAL A 283 -8.95 7.91 19.18
CA VAL A 283 -8.41 7.84 17.80
C VAL A 283 -9.31 8.58 16.82
N PHE A 284 -10.63 8.48 17.01
CA PHE A 284 -11.64 9.28 16.34
C PHE A 284 -12.39 10.09 17.39
N THR A 285 -12.48 11.40 17.20
CA THR A 285 -13.19 12.34 18.08
C THR A 285 -14.63 12.58 17.63
N SER A 286 -14.91 12.43 16.34
CA SER A 286 -16.18 12.62 15.64
C SER A 286 -16.28 11.71 14.41
N ILE A 287 -17.26 10.82 14.48
CA ILE A 287 -17.72 9.99 13.38
C ILE A 287 -19.24 9.98 13.43
N SER A 288 -19.87 10.00 12.26
CA SER A 288 -21.33 9.90 12.15
C SER A 288 -21.69 8.66 11.35
N CYS A 289 -22.68 7.91 11.84
CA CYS A 289 -23.17 6.71 11.20
C CYS A 289 -24.69 6.73 11.11
N TRP A 290 -25.24 6.29 9.99
CA TRP A 290 -26.64 6.38 9.64
C TRP A 290 -27.13 5.07 9.02
N GLN A 291 -28.28 4.58 9.50
CA GLN A 291 -29.04 3.53 8.82
C GLN A 291 -30.22 4.10 8.01
N SER A 292 -30.62 5.35 8.30
CA SER A 292 -31.74 6.05 7.67
C SER A 292 -31.35 6.71 6.33
N THR A 293 -32.22 6.57 5.34
CA THR A 293 -32.10 7.10 3.98
C THR A 293 -32.64 8.54 3.84
N ASP A 294 -32.37 9.42 4.81
CA ASP A 294 -32.63 10.84 4.57
C ASP A 294 -31.71 11.36 3.45
N SER A 295 -32.23 12.27 2.64
CA SER A 295 -31.57 12.99 1.55
C SER A 295 -30.28 13.74 1.94
N THR A 296 -30.05 13.92 3.24
CA THR A 296 -28.87 14.56 3.83
C THR A 296 -27.74 13.56 4.12
N ASN A 297 -28.04 12.26 4.21
CA ASN A 297 -27.08 11.22 4.60
C ASN A 297 -26.39 10.57 3.40
N PRO A 298 -25.23 9.93 3.59
CA PRO A 298 -24.64 9.09 2.56
C PRO A 298 -25.53 7.88 2.24
N ASN A 299 -25.43 7.36 1.01
CA ASN A 299 -26.28 6.25 0.56
C ASN A 299 -25.95 4.96 1.31
N VAL A 300 -26.96 4.41 1.99
CA VAL A 300 -26.90 3.09 2.63
C VAL A 300 -27.15 2.00 1.58
N ILE A 301 -26.47 0.87 1.71
CA ILE A 301 -26.69 -0.27 0.81
C ILE A 301 -28.05 -0.91 1.10
N PRO A 302 -28.87 -1.20 0.07
CA PRO A 302 -30.16 -1.84 0.29
C PRO A 302 -30.01 -3.25 0.87
N TYR A 303 -30.99 -3.62 1.69
CA TYR A 303 -31.17 -4.98 2.16
C TYR A 303 -31.58 -5.91 1.01
N LEU A 304 -31.13 -7.17 1.07
CA LEU A 304 -31.67 -8.22 0.22
C LEU A 304 -33.07 -8.64 0.72
N THR A 305 -33.84 -9.28 -0.14
CA THR A 305 -35.15 -9.84 0.23
C THR A 305 -34.99 -10.82 1.40
N ASN A 306 -35.78 -10.64 2.47
CA ASN A 306 -35.75 -11.41 3.72
C ASN A 306 -34.44 -11.32 4.51
N GLU A 307 -33.58 -10.35 4.23
CA GLU A 307 -32.34 -10.16 4.97
C GLU A 307 -32.59 -9.57 6.36
N VAL A 308 -31.89 -10.10 7.37
CA VAL A 308 -31.95 -9.68 8.77
C VAL A 308 -30.56 -9.23 9.21
N GLY A 309 -30.49 -8.07 9.87
CA GLY A 309 -29.24 -7.46 10.33
C GLY A 309 -29.23 -5.95 10.13
N PHE A 310 -28.05 -5.33 10.10
CA PHE A 310 -27.92 -3.89 9.83
C PHE A 310 -27.04 -3.59 8.60
N ALA A 311 -27.43 -2.55 7.88
CA ALA A 311 -26.64 -1.90 6.83
C ALA A 311 -26.53 -0.43 7.18
N VAL A 312 -25.32 0.09 7.31
CA VAL A 312 -25.07 1.42 7.87
C VAL A 312 -24.04 2.16 7.03
N ALA A 313 -24.31 3.40 6.70
CA ALA A 313 -23.32 4.32 6.15
C ALA A 313 -22.62 5.06 7.29
N CYS A 314 -21.31 5.24 7.23
CA CYS A 314 -20.54 6.04 8.17
C CYS A 314 -19.66 7.05 7.44
N GLN A 315 -19.35 8.16 8.11
CA GLN A 315 -18.47 9.22 7.65
C GLN A 315 -17.51 9.63 8.76
N TYR A 316 -16.23 9.71 8.43
CA TYR A 316 -15.24 10.33 9.29
C TYR A 316 -15.38 11.85 9.21
N ASN A 317 -15.67 12.53 10.33
CA ASN A 317 -15.84 13.98 10.34
C ASN A 317 -14.56 14.71 10.74
N ASP A 318 -13.75 14.15 11.64
CA ASP A 318 -12.50 14.80 12.06
C ASP A 318 -11.43 14.76 11.00
N ASN A 319 -11.53 13.79 10.08
CA ASN A 319 -10.42 13.49 9.20
C ASN A 319 -10.87 13.30 7.75
N PRO A 320 -10.78 14.38 6.95
CA PRO A 320 -11.23 14.41 5.55
C PRO A 320 -10.32 13.67 4.57
N GLY A 321 -9.08 13.36 4.98
CA GLY A 321 -8.00 13.02 4.06
C GLY A 321 -8.14 11.67 3.38
N ALA A 322 -7.08 11.26 2.71
CA ALA A 322 -6.99 9.89 2.23
C ALA A 322 -7.05 8.93 3.44
N HIS A 323 -8.12 8.12 3.53
CA HIS A 323 -8.27 7.08 4.55
C HIS A 323 -8.32 5.69 3.94
N ARG A 324 -7.80 4.72 4.69
CA ARG A 324 -8.04 3.31 4.42
C ARG A 324 -9.40 2.92 4.99
N LEU A 325 -10.22 2.30 4.15
CA LEU A 325 -11.54 1.80 4.56
C LEU A 325 -11.39 0.76 5.69
N PRO A 326 -12.32 0.73 6.66
CA PRO A 326 -12.41 -0.36 7.62
C PRO A 326 -12.54 -1.73 6.95
N GLU A 327 -12.21 -2.77 7.70
CA GLU A 327 -12.30 -4.17 7.28
C GLU A 327 -13.08 -4.97 8.32
N ILE A 328 -13.80 -6.01 7.85
CA ILE A 328 -14.33 -7.03 8.76
C ILE A 328 -13.16 -7.91 9.17
N ALA A 329 -12.68 -7.75 10.40
CA ALA A 329 -11.59 -8.57 10.94
C ALA A 329 -12.08 -9.98 11.30
N ALA A 330 -13.29 -10.06 11.83
CA ALA A 330 -13.98 -11.31 12.14
C ALA A 330 -15.49 -11.09 12.20
N SER A 331 -16.26 -12.14 11.96
CA SER A 331 -17.72 -12.11 12.07
C SER A 331 -18.25 -13.48 12.46
N SER A 332 -19.39 -13.50 13.14
CA SER A 332 -20.11 -14.70 13.53
C SER A 332 -21.61 -14.46 13.37
N PHE A 333 -22.26 -15.32 12.59
CA PHE A 333 -23.71 -15.31 12.37
C PHE A 333 -24.22 -16.70 12.73
N ILE A 334 -24.96 -16.79 13.83
CA ILE A 334 -25.40 -18.08 14.35
C ILE A 334 -26.89 -18.07 14.70
N ASP A 335 -27.50 -19.24 14.63
CA ASP A 335 -28.88 -19.44 15.06
C ASP A 335 -29.01 -19.68 16.57
N SER A 336 -30.24 -19.79 17.06
CA SER A 336 -30.54 -20.02 18.47
C SER A 336 -29.92 -21.33 19.02
N ASN A 337 -29.68 -22.30 18.14
CA ASN A 337 -29.11 -23.61 18.46
C ASN A 337 -27.57 -23.62 18.37
N GLY A 338 -26.95 -22.50 17.97
CA GLY A 338 -25.50 -22.36 17.84
C GLY A 338 -24.94 -22.80 16.49
N ASN A 339 -25.77 -23.06 15.49
CA ASN A 339 -25.31 -23.41 14.14
C ASN A 339 -24.93 -22.14 13.36
N ALA A 340 -23.83 -22.20 12.61
CA ALA A 340 -23.43 -21.11 11.73
C ALA A 340 -24.37 -20.98 10.52
N LEU A 341 -24.77 -19.75 10.21
CA LEU A 341 -25.58 -19.43 9.04
C LEU A 341 -24.68 -19.21 7.81
N THR A 342 -25.05 -19.79 6.67
CA THR A 342 -24.19 -19.84 5.47
C THR A 342 -24.40 -18.70 4.47
N SER A 343 -25.53 -17.99 4.54
CA SER A 343 -25.90 -16.89 3.63
C SER A 343 -25.63 -15.50 4.24
N ALA A 344 -24.64 -15.41 5.11
CA ALA A 344 -24.27 -14.15 5.77
C ALA A 344 -23.39 -13.30 4.86
N ARG A 345 -23.66 -11.99 4.84
CA ARG A 345 -22.81 -10.98 4.21
C ARG A 345 -22.28 -10.03 5.27
N ALA A 346 -20.96 -10.02 5.42
CA ALA A 346 -20.24 -9.07 6.24
C ALA A 346 -19.13 -8.44 5.40
N PHE A 347 -19.29 -7.17 5.05
CA PHE A 347 -18.27 -6.45 4.29
C PHE A 347 -18.36 -4.94 4.48
N VAL A 348 -17.26 -4.26 4.14
CA VAL A 348 -17.19 -2.80 4.11
C VAL A 348 -16.96 -2.35 2.68
N SER A 349 -17.87 -1.56 2.14
CA SER A 349 -17.72 -0.98 0.80
C SER A 349 -17.56 0.53 0.91
N ALA A 350 -16.94 1.15 -0.08
CA ALA A 350 -16.89 2.61 -0.12
C ALA A 350 -18.21 3.17 -0.64
N ASN A 351 -18.53 4.39 -0.24
CA ASN A 351 -19.59 5.15 -0.90
C ASN A 351 -19.02 5.95 -2.09
N ASN A 352 -19.88 6.79 -2.65
CA ASN A 352 -19.55 7.69 -3.76
C ASN A 352 -18.73 8.91 -3.30
N ARG A 353 -18.52 9.10 -1.98
CA ARG A 353 -17.62 10.14 -1.44
C ARG A 353 -16.37 9.49 -0.90
N ARG A 354 -15.25 9.85 -1.53
CA ARG A 354 -13.91 9.34 -1.24
C ARG A 354 -13.06 10.52 -0.79
N GLY A 355 -12.66 10.55 0.48
CA GLY A 355 -11.84 11.60 1.05
C GLY A 355 -10.45 11.59 0.44
N GLU A 356 -9.90 12.74 0.10
CA GLU A 356 -8.57 12.86 -0.49
C GLU A 356 -7.86 14.04 0.15
N ASP A 357 -6.54 14.11 0.05
CA ASP A 357 -5.82 15.25 0.65
C ASP A 357 -5.85 16.48 -0.27
N VAL A 358 -6.02 16.22 -1.56
CA VAL A 358 -5.99 17.20 -2.63
C VAL A 358 -7.30 17.16 -3.37
N ASP A 359 -7.97 18.30 -3.43
CA ASP A 359 -9.12 18.51 -4.29
C ASP A 359 -8.62 18.67 -5.73
N GLU A 360 -8.92 17.69 -6.58
CA GLU A 360 -8.58 17.71 -8.00
C GLU A 360 -9.55 18.59 -8.82
N PHE A 361 -10.58 19.15 -8.19
CA PHE A 361 -11.68 19.89 -8.82
C PHE A 361 -11.71 21.37 -8.39
N ALA A 362 -10.60 21.99 -8.03
CA ALA A 362 -10.61 23.35 -7.46
C ALA A 362 -10.93 24.47 -8.48
N THR A 363 -11.28 24.15 -9.73
CA THR A 363 -11.63 25.14 -10.76
C THR A 363 -13.14 25.33 -10.83
N ALA A 364 -13.63 26.52 -10.48
CA ALA A 364 -15.04 26.87 -10.61
C ALA A 364 -15.45 26.97 -12.08
N SER A 365 -16.59 26.38 -12.43
CA SER A 365 -17.20 26.56 -13.75
C SER A 365 -18.10 27.81 -13.78
N ILE A 366 -18.64 28.11 -14.95
CA ILE A 366 -19.66 29.15 -15.13
C ILE A 366 -21.05 28.73 -14.61
N HIS A 367 -21.21 27.47 -14.19
CA HIS A 367 -22.50 26.86 -13.87
C HIS A 367 -22.79 26.84 -12.38
N THR A 368 -24.04 27.15 -12.04
CA THR A 368 -24.59 27.03 -10.68
C THR A 368 -25.79 26.08 -10.69
N TYR A 369 -25.82 25.17 -9.73
CA TYR A 369 -26.84 24.15 -9.58
C TYR A 369 -28.21 24.76 -9.27
N VAL A 370 -29.28 24.17 -9.83
CA VAL A 370 -30.68 24.49 -9.51
C VAL A 370 -31.44 23.24 -9.06
N SER A 371 -31.43 22.18 -9.88
CA SER A 371 -32.14 20.94 -9.58
C SER A 371 -31.52 19.74 -10.29
N ILE A 372 -31.84 18.53 -9.85
CA ILE A 372 -31.44 17.28 -10.51
C ILE A 372 -32.66 16.38 -10.71
N THR A 373 -32.75 15.73 -11.87
CA THR A 373 -33.75 14.71 -12.15
C THR A 373 -33.11 13.60 -13.00
N GLY A 374 -32.96 12.42 -12.41
CA GLY A 374 -32.22 11.32 -13.04
C GLY A 374 -30.77 11.73 -13.31
N THR A 375 -30.35 11.67 -14.58
CA THR A 375 -29.01 12.09 -15.03
C THR A 375 -28.95 13.56 -15.45
N ALA A 376 -30.06 14.29 -15.49
CA ALA A 376 -30.09 15.68 -15.93
C ALA A 376 -29.99 16.63 -14.73
N VAL A 377 -28.97 17.46 -14.71
CA VAL A 377 -28.80 18.56 -13.75
C VAL A 377 -29.19 19.85 -14.43
N THR A 378 -30.22 20.51 -13.91
CA THR A 378 -30.60 21.86 -14.32
C THR A 378 -29.63 22.84 -13.68
N VAL A 379 -29.04 23.71 -14.50
CA VAL A 379 -28.07 24.72 -14.08
C VAL A 379 -28.44 26.09 -14.64
N THR A 380 -28.02 27.13 -13.95
CA THR A 380 -27.90 28.47 -14.53
C THR A 380 -26.44 28.72 -14.87
N SER A 381 -26.17 29.59 -15.85
CA SER A 381 -24.80 29.93 -16.24
C SER A 381 -24.60 31.42 -16.41
N THR A 382 -23.38 31.86 -16.14
CA THR A 382 -22.88 33.19 -16.52
C THR A 382 -22.23 33.14 -17.91
N ALA A 383 -21.88 34.30 -18.48
CA ALA A 383 -21.23 34.34 -19.79
C ALA A 383 -19.84 33.68 -19.74
N GLY A 384 -19.63 32.64 -20.55
CA GLY A 384 -18.32 31.98 -20.69
C GLY A 384 -18.40 30.63 -21.40
N THR A 385 -17.32 29.86 -21.31
CA THR A 385 -17.21 28.55 -21.95
C THR A 385 -17.85 27.46 -21.09
N THR A 386 -18.68 26.62 -21.72
CA THR A 386 -19.29 25.47 -21.04
C THR A 386 -18.27 24.37 -20.78
N ILE A 387 -18.55 23.52 -19.79
CA ILE A 387 -17.77 22.32 -19.49
C ILE A 387 -17.74 21.40 -20.73
N ALA A 388 -16.58 20.83 -21.04
CA ALA A 388 -16.45 19.89 -22.16
C ALA A 388 -17.14 18.55 -21.85
N ALA A 389 -17.52 17.82 -22.89
CA ALA A 389 -18.02 16.45 -22.75
C ALA A 389 -16.96 15.53 -22.11
N ASN A 390 -17.44 14.55 -21.34
CA ASN A 390 -16.62 13.59 -20.58
C ASN A 390 -15.62 14.26 -19.61
N THR A 391 -16.05 15.33 -18.95
CA THR A 391 -15.26 16.00 -17.91
C THR A 391 -15.70 15.50 -16.54
N VAL A 392 -14.74 15.23 -15.65
CA VAL A 392 -15.06 14.94 -14.24
C VAL A 392 -15.43 16.24 -13.54
N ILE A 393 -16.59 16.25 -12.92
CA ILE A 393 -17.15 17.40 -12.23
C ILE A 393 -17.41 17.08 -10.76
N LYS A 394 -17.44 18.13 -9.94
CA LYS A 394 -17.79 18.09 -8.53
C LYS A 394 -18.94 19.07 -8.27
N ILE A 395 -20.01 18.59 -7.65
CA ILE A 395 -21.12 19.42 -7.18
C ILE A 395 -21.27 19.14 -5.68
N LYS A 396 -21.02 20.15 -4.85
CA LYS A 396 -20.87 19.98 -3.39
C LYS A 396 -19.82 18.91 -3.07
N ASP A 397 -20.22 17.80 -2.46
CA ASP A 397 -19.39 16.66 -2.05
C ASP A 397 -19.50 15.46 -3.01
N ARG A 398 -20.16 15.64 -4.17
CA ARG A 398 -20.40 14.58 -5.15
C ARG A 398 -19.50 14.75 -6.36
N VAL A 399 -18.72 13.71 -6.66
CA VAL A 399 -17.88 13.63 -7.86
C VAL A 399 -18.58 12.74 -8.89
N THR A 400 -18.72 13.22 -10.12
CA THR A 400 -19.37 12.49 -11.21
C THR A 400 -18.78 12.92 -12.57
N ILE A 401 -19.27 12.35 -13.67
CA ILE A 401 -18.82 12.69 -15.02
C ILE A 401 -19.95 13.41 -15.76
N ALA A 402 -19.64 14.59 -16.30
CA ALA A 402 -20.50 15.30 -17.25
C ALA A 402 -20.25 14.74 -18.65
N THR A 403 -21.21 14.02 -19.23
CA THR A 403 -21.13 13.50 -20.60
C THR A 403 -21.49 14.57 -21.63
N ALA A 404 -22.29 15.55 -21.24
CA ALA A 404 -22.59 16.74 -22.02
C ALA A 404 -22.94 17.92 -21.09
N ALA A 405 -22.68 19.15 -21.55
CA ALA A 405 -23.10 20.35 -20.85
C ALA A 405 -23.55 21.43 -21.84
N THR A 406 -24.62 22.14 -21.48
CA THR A 406 -25.13 23.34 -22.15
C THR A 406 -25.14 24.49 -21.14
N THR A 407 -25.69 25.64 -21.54
CA THR A 407 -25.85 26.79 -20.63
C THR A 407 -26.94 26.57 -19.57
N THR A 408 -27.85 25.60 -19.76
CA THR A 408 -29.00 25.38 -18.87
C THR A 408 -29.08 23.96 -18.30
N SER A 409 -28.27 23.03 -18.81
CA SER A 409 -28.31 21.63 -18.40
C SER A 409 -26.94 20.97 -18.47
N ILE A 410 -26.65 20.11 -17.49
CA ILE A 410 -25.52 19.18 -17.51
C ILE A 410 -26.08 17.76 -17.47
N THR A 411 -25.66 16.92 -18.41
CA THR A 411 -26.01 15.49 -18.43
C THR A 411 -24.90 14.68 -17.77
N LEU A 412 -25.26 13.88 -16.78
CA LEU A 412 -24.36 13.02 -16.03
C LEU A 412 -24.27 11.63 -16.65
N ALA A 413 -23.13 10.96 -16.47
CA ALA A 413 -22.97 9.55 -16.84
C ALA A 413 -23.91 8.63 -16.03
N TRP A 414 -24.14 8.96 -14.75
CA TRP A 414 -25.03 8.21 -13.86
C TRP A 414 -25.87 9.16 -13.02
N ALA A 415 -27.07 8.72 -12.66
CA ALA A 415 -27.93 9.47 -11.73
C ALA A 415 -27.28 9.51 -10.34
N LEU A 416 -27.51 10.60 -9.60
CA LEU A 416 -27.09 10.73 -8.22
C LEU A 416 -28.31 10.56 -7.30
N MET A 417 -28.24 9.64 -6.34
CA MET A 417 -29.29 9.42 -5.33
C MET A 417 -29.07 10.29 -4.09
N ASN A 418 -30.15 10.69 -3.41
CA ASN A 418 -30.16 11.33 -2.09
C ASN A 418 -29.15 12.48 -2.00
N VAL A 419 -29.34 13.48 -2.86
CA VAL A 419 -28.48 14.66 -2.86
C VAL A 419 -29.27 15.89 -2.48
N ALA A 420 -29.18 16.27 -1.21
CA ALA A 420 -29.44 17.64 -0.79
C ALA A 420 -28.27 18.53 -1.27
N ILE A 421 -28.36 19.02 -2.50
CA ILE A 421 -27.48 20.06 -3.04
C ILE A 421 -28.16 21.40 -2.78
N PRO A 422 -27.49 22.36 -2.10
CA PRO A 422 -28.01 23.71 -1.95
C PRO A 422 -28.27 24.35 -3.32
N ASP A 423 -29.38 25.07 -3.45
CA ASP A 423 -29.63 25.91 -4.63
C ASP A 423 -28.46 26.90 -4.82
N SER A 424 -28.13 27.20 -6.06
CA SER A 424 -26.98 28.03 -6.45
C SER A 424 -25.59 27.48 -6.07
N ALA A 425 -25.45 26.21 -5.68
CA ALA A 425 -24.14 25.61 -5.46
C ALA A 425 -23.29 25.64 -6.75
N THR A 426 -22.07 26.15 -6.65
CA THR A 426 -21.12 26.19 -7.76
C THR A 426 -20.76 24.79 -8.25
N VAL A 427 -20.78 24.59 -9.56
CA VAL A 427 -20.25 23.38 -10.19
C VAL A 427 -18.76 23.56 -10.43
N TYR A 428 -17.98 22.61 -9.94
CA TYR A 428 -16.53 22.56 -10.06
C TYR A 428 -16.12 21.50 -11.08
N TYR A 429 -14.96 21.65 -11.72
CA TYR A 429 -14.45 20.67 -12.68
C TYR A 429 -12.94 20.52 -12.60
N ALA A 430 -12.45 19.37 -13.03
CA ALA A 430 -11.02 19.09 -13.09
C ALA A 430 -10.44 19.48 -14.46
N THR A 431 -9.47 20.37 -14.47
CA THR A 431 -8.74 20.80 -15.67
C THR A 431 -7.58 19.85 -16.02
N GLY A 432 -7.06 19.11 -15.02
CA GLY A 432 -5.97 18.14 -15.18
C GLY A 432 -6.40 16.68 -15.23
N LEU A 433 -7.71 16.38 -15.27
CA LEU A 433 -8.22 15.01 -15.37
C LEU A 433 -8.95 14.79 -16.68
N THR A 434 -8.64 13.68 -17.34
CA THR A 434 -9.37 13.23 -18.52
C THR A 434 -10.13 11.96 -18.17
N ALA A 435 -11.45 11.96 -18.38
CA ALA A 435 -12.26 10.75 -18.32
C ALA A 435 -12.43 10.17 -19.72
N THR A 436 -11.75 9.06 -19.98
CA THR A 436 -11.85 8.35 -21.25
C THR A 436 -12.86 7.22 -21.10
N LEU A 437 -13.88 7.20 -21.94
CA LEU A 437 -14.82 6.08 -22.01
C LEU A 437 -14.07 4.82 -22.46
N GLU A 438 -14.25 3.71 -21.74
CA GLU A 438 -13.66 2.45 -22.17
C GLU A 438 -14.45 1.85 -23.34
N ALA A 439 -13.74 1.56 -24.43
CA ALA A 439 -14.37 1.28 -25.71
C ALA A 439 -14.89 -0.16 -25.83
N THR A 440 -14.28 -1.11 -25.12
CA THR A 440 -14.54 -2.56 -25.29
C THR A 440 -15.15 -3.20 -24.05
N CYS A 441 -14.66 -2.88 -22.86
CA CYS A 441 -15.21 -3.39 -21.61
C CYS A 441 -16.37 -2.51 -21.13
N THR A 442 -17.59 -3.02 -21.27
CA THR A 442 -18.74 -2.57 -20.46
C THR A 442 -18.97 -3.55 -19.31
N VAL A 443 -19.42 -3.04 -18.16
CA VAL A 443 -19.64 -3.87 -16.97
C VAL A 443 -20.87 -4.75 -17.17
N ALA A 444 -20.66 -6.03 -17.45
CA ALA A 444 -21.74 -6.99 -17.66
C ALA A 444 -22.40 -7.37 -16.33
N ALA A 445 -21.61 -7.66 -15.30
CA ALA A 445 -22.15 -8.04 -14.01
C ALA A 445 -21.24 -7.57 -12.88
N TRP A 446 -21.86 -7.01 -11.84
CA TRP A 446 -21.18 -6.65 -10.60
C TRP A 446 -22.15 -6.78 -9.43
N ALA A 447 -21.95 -7.81 -8.61
CA ALA A 447 -22.71 -8.01 -7.39
C ALA A 447 -22.29 -6.99 -6.31
N VAL A 448 -23.26 -6.51 -5.54
CA VAL A 448 -23.00 -5.68 -4.35
C VAL A 448 -22.21 -6.50 -3.34
N GLY A 449 -21.11 -5.95 -2.82
CA GLY A 449 -20.21 -6.69 -1.93
C GLY A 449 -19.15 -7.52 -2.64
N ALA A 450 -19.11 -7.54 -3.98
CA ALA A 450 -18.00 -8.12 -4.73
C ALA A 450 -16.96 -7.04 -5.06
N ASN A 451 -15.68 -7.42 -5.06
CA ASN A 451 -14.56 -6.55 -5.47
C ASN A 451 -14.06 -6.86 -6.88
N SER A 452 -14.81 -7.66 -7.64
CA SER A 452 -14.54 -7.94 -9.03
C SER A 452 -15.81 -7.86 -9.86
N PHE A 453 -15.64 -7.49 -11.12
CA PHE A 453 -16.70 -7.43 -12.11
C PHE A 453 -16.27 -8.08 -13.42
N THR A 454 -17.26 -8.50 -14.20
CA THR A 454 -17.04 -9.10 -15.51
C THR A 454 -17.32 -8.08 -16.60
N CYS A 455 -16.36 -7.92 -17.51
CA CYS A 455 -16.49 -7.15 -18.74
C CYS A 455 -17.24 -7.97 -19.81
N THR A 456 -17.95 -7.29 -20.70
CA THR A 456 -18.54 -7.88 -21.92
C THR A 456 -17.49 -8.33 -22.94
N ALA A 457 -16.35 -7.66 -22.99
CA ALA A 457 -15.17 -8.03 -23.77
C ALA A 457 -13.89 -7.57 -23.06
N ALA A 458 -12.74 -8.10 -23.45
CA ALA A 458 -11.47 -7.75 -22.84
C ALA A 458 -11.21 -6.24 -22.93
N ALA A 459 -10.87 -5.62 -21.80
CA ALA A 459 -10.56 -4.21 -21.74
C ALA A 459 -9.25 -3.91 -22.51
N THR A 460 -9.23 -2.77 -23.21
CA THR A 460 -8.07 -2.32 -24.00
C THR A 460 -7.29 -1.21 -23.33
N SER A 461 -7.95 -0.35 -22.54
CA SER A 461 -7.29 0.76 -21.83
C SER A 461 -7.15 0.53 -20.33
N VAL A 462 -7.78 -0.53 -19.80
CA VAL A 462 -7.69 -0.88 -18.37
C VAL A 462 -6.47 -1.77 -18.11
N VAL A 463 -5.52 -1.24 -17.36
CA VAL A 463 -4.35 -1.96 -16.84
C VAL A 463 -4.35 -1.99 -15.31
N VAL A 464 -3.60 -2.91 -14.70
CA VAL A 464 -3.31 -2.88 -13.26
C VAL A 464 -2.70 -1.51 -12.91
N GLY A 465 -3.27 -0.80 -11.92
CA GLY A 465 -2.92 0.60 -11.65
C GLY A 465 -3.91 1.63 -12.15
N SER A 466 -4.79 1.28 -13.08
CA SER A 466 -5.75 2.24 -13.62
C SER A 466 -6.71 2.73 -12.54
N ARG A 467 -6.97 4.04 -12.57
CA ARG A 467 -8.04 4.67 -11.79
C ARG A 467 -9.32 4.65 -12.62
N LEU A 468 -10.30 3.88 -12.19
CA LEU A 468 -11.60 3.74 -12.85
C LEU A 468 -12.63 4.60 -12.15
N MET A 469 -13.62 5.07 -12.91
CA MET A 469 -14.83 5.64 -12.36
C MET A 469 -16.03 4.87 -12.91
N TYR A 470 -16.88 4.40 -12.00
CA TYR A 470 -18.07 3.63 -12.31
C TYR A 470 -19.15 3.96 -11.28
N GLN A 471 -20.37 4.24 -11.73
CA GLN A 471 -21.52 4.54 -10.86
C GLN A 471 -21.19 5.62 -9.81
N SER A 472 -20.55 6.70 -10.26
CA SER A 472 -20.10 7.83 -9.42
C SER A 472 -19.19 7.45 -8.25
N ALA A 473 -18.46 6.34 -8.36
CA ALA A 473 -17.47 5.88 -7.41
C ALA A 473 -16.13 5.60 -8.11
N THR A 474 -15.01 5.90 -7.43
CA THR A 474 -13.65 5.76 -7.98
C THR A 474 -12.98 4.48 -7.50
N TYR A 475 -12.47 3.64 -8.38
CA TYR A 475 -11.84 2.36 -8.07
C TYR A 475 -10.39 2.31 -8.59
N TYR A 476 -9.52 1.54 -7.94
CA TYR A 476 -8.18 1.23 -8.44
C TYR A 476 -8.09 -0.23 -8.83
N VAL A 477 -7.60 -0.52 -10.05
CA VAL A 477 -7.45 -1.88 -10.55
C VAL A 477 -6.29 -2.59 -9.87
N ARG A 478 -6.59 -3.73 -9.25
CA ARG A 478 -5.64 -4.58 -8.52
C ARG A 478 -5.13 -5.74 -9.35
N ALA A 479 -6.02 -6.37 -10.11
CA ALA A 479 -5.69 -7.52 -10.94
C ALA A 479 -6.68 -7.62 -12.11
N ILE A 480 -6.22 -8.23 -13.19
CA ILE A 480 -7.02 -8.56 -14.37
C ILE A 480 -6.76 -10.04 -14.65
N SER A 481 -7.82 -10.81 -14.90
CA SER A 481 -7.69 -12.23 -15.24
C SER A 481 -6.93 -12.43 -16.56
N THR A 482 -6.40 -13.62 -16.76
CA THR A 482 -5.60 -13.96 -17.96
C THR A 482 -6.38 -13.84 -19.27
N ASP A 483 -7.71 -14.00 -19.23
CA ASP A 483 -8.62 -13.79 -20.37
C ASP A 483 -9.00 -12.30 -20.59
N GLY A 484 -8.60 -11.41 -19.68
CA GLY A 484 -8.92 -9.98 -19.74
C GLY A 484 -10.37 -9.63 -19.38
N LEU A 485 -11.20 -10.60 -18.99
CA LEU A 485 -12.65 -10.41 -18.79
C LEU A 485 -13.04 -10.07 -17.36
N THR A 486 -12.25 -10.49 -16.37
CA THR A 486 -12.53 -10.21 -14.95
C THR A 486 -11.55 -9.17 -14.42
N VAL A 487 -12.08 -8.06 -13.94
CA VAL A 487 -11.30 -6.98 -13.34
C VAL A 487 -11.56 -6.96 -11.84
N THR A 488 -10.50 -7.07 -11.05
CA THR A 488 -10.53 -6.96 -9.58
C THR A 488 -10.07 -5.57 -9.16
N VAL A 489 -10.82 -4.92 -8.27
CA VAL A 489 -10.57 -3.57 -7.78
C VAL A 489 -10.27 -3.54 -6.28
N ASP A 490 -9.88 -2.36 -5.79
CA ASP A 490 -9.39 -2.12 -4.42
C ASP A 490 -10.43 -2.22 -3.30
N ARG A 491 -11.72 -2.24 -3.64
CA ARG A 491 -12.82 -2.17 -2.67
C ARG A 491 -14.07 -2.86 -3.18
N TYR A 492 -14.94 -3.27 -2.25
CA TYR A 492 -16.22 -3.86 -2.58
C TYR A 492 -17.16 -2.83 -3.21
N TYR A 493 -17.95 -3.29 -4.17
CA TYR A 493 -18.97 -2.49 -4.86
C TYR A 493 -20.17 -2.22 -3.97
N ASN A 494 -20.59 -0.96 -3.94
CA ASN A 494 -21.70 -0.46 -3.14
C ASN A 494 -23.05 -0.46 -3.88
N GLY A 495 -23.09 -0.97 -5.11
CA GLY A 495 -24.27 -0.96 -5.96
C GLY A 495 -24.35 0.29 -6.85
N LYS A 496 -25.38 0.32 -7.71
CA LYS A 496 -25.58 1.41 -8.67
C LYS A 496 -25.83 2.73 -7.93
N ALA A 497 -25.38 3.83 -8.51
CA ALA A 497 -25.56 5.17 -7.95
C ALA A 497 -27.05 5.56 -7.80
N ALA A 498 -27.92 4.99 -8.65
CA ALA A 498 -29.34 5.32 -8.71
C ALA A 498 -30.19 4.64 -7.64
N ASP A 499 -29.89 3.37 -7.30
CA ASP A 499 -30.75 2.53 -6.44
C ASP A 499 -29.98 1.60 -5.46
N GLY A 500 -28.64 1.60 -5.50
CA GLY A 500 -27.81 0.71 -4.67
C GLY A 500 -27.89 -0.77 -5.06
N SER A 501 -28.57 -1.12 -6.17
CA SER A 501 -28.71 -2.50 -6.63
C SER A 501 -27.46 -3.02 -7.34
N ALA A 502 -27.41 -4.33 -7.56
CA ALA A 502 -26.34 -4.95 -8.35
C ALA A 502 -26.42 -4.55 -9.84
N THR A 503 -25.28 -4.57 -10.52
CA THR A 503 -25.22 -4.47 -11.99
C THR A 503 -25.44 -5.87 -12.57
N THR A 504 -26.37 -6.00 -13.52
CA THR A 504 -26.71 -7.25 -14.20
C THR A 504 -26.67 -7.10 -15.73
N ALA A 505 -26.39 -8.20 -16.43
CA ALA A 505 -25.99 -8.28 -17.84
C ALA A 505 -26.97 -7.70 -18.87
N ALA A 506 -28.18 -7.31 -18.45
CA ALA A 506 -29.17 -6.72 -19.33
C ALA A 506 -28.90 -5.24 -19.68
N ALA A 507 -27.93 -4.59 -19.04
CA ALA A 507 -27.60 -3.18 -19.29
C ALA A 507 -26.28 -3.04 -20.07
N GLY A 508 -26.24 -3.52 -21.31
CA GLY A 508 -25.13 -3.31 -22.27
C GLY A 508 -24.86 -1.84 -22.64
N THR A 509 -25.19 -0.90 -21.76
CA THR A 509 -25.15 0.55 -21.92
C THR A 509 -24.55 1.25 -20.69
N ASP A 510 -24.09 0.54 -19.66
CA ASP A 510 -23.50 1.19 -18.47
C ASP A 510 -22.01 1.49 -18.72
N PRO A 511 -21.63 2.76 -18.94
CA PRO A 511 -20.28 3.10 -19.36
C PRO A 511 -19.27 2.85 -18.23
N LEU A 512 -18.05 2.44 -18.57
CA LEU A 512 -16.90 2.43 -17.66
C LEU A 512 -15.94 3.53 -18.10
N PHE A 513 -15.47 4.36 -17.17
CA PHE A 513 -14.50 5.41 -17.50
C PHE A 513 -13.15 5.14 -16.86
N VAL A 514 -12.09 5.33 -17.63
CA VAL A 514 -10.71 5.36 -17.14
C VAL A 514 -10.32 6.82 -16.92
N ILE A 515 -9.92 7.14 -15.70
CA ILE A 515 -9.50 8.47 -15.30
C ILE A 515 -7.98 8.56 -15.39
N THR A 516 -7.50 9.45 -16.25
CA THR A 516 -6.07 9.74 -16.39
C THR A 516 -5.75 11.11 -15.82
N LYS A 517 -4.59 11.19 -15.15
CA LYS A 517 -4.12 12.37 -14.45
C LYS A 517 -3.00 13.02 -15.26
N ALA A 518 -3.12 14.30 -15.57
CA ALA A 518 -2.05 15.06 -16.18
C ALA A 518 -0.84 15.17 -15.24
N SER A 519 0.37 15.25 -15.81
CA SER A 519 1.61 15.47 -15.07
C SER A 519 2.36 16.67 -15.66
N PRO A 520 2.46 17.81 -14.93
CA PRO A 520 1.90 18.08 -13.61
C PRO A 520 0.37 18.30 -13.65
N MET A 521 -0.28 18.14 -12.50
CA MET A 521 -1.67 18.55 -12.33
C MET A 521 -1.80 20.07 -12.28
N THR A 522 -2.91 20.58 -12.81
CA THR A 522 -3.31 21.98 -12.70
C THR A 522 -4.71 22.07 -12.07
N GLY A 523 -5.04 23.22 -11.47
CA GLY A 523 -6.36 23.43 -10.87
C GLY A 523 -6.66 22.60 -9.63
N THR A 524 -5.62 22.22 -8.87
CA THR A 524 -5.75 21.44 -7.63
C THR A 524 -5.57 22.31 -6.39
N TYR A 525 -6.20 21.93 -5.29
CA TYR A 525 -6.01 22.56 -3.99
C TYR A 525 -5.77 21.51 -2.91
N GLN A 526 -4.68 21.63 -2.14
CA GLN A 526 -4.43 20.75 -1.00
C GLN A 526 -5.22 21.26 0.20
N TYR A 527 -6.38 20.66 0.47
CA TYR A 527 -7.26 21.06 1.56
C TYR A 527 -7.02 20.29 2.85
N VAL A 528 -6.29 19.17 2.78
CA VAL A 528 -5.86 18.42 3.96
C VAL A 528 -4.34 18.49 4.05
N SER A 529 -3.85 19.00 5.16
CA SER A 529 -2.43 19.13 5.40
C SER A 529 -2.10 19.06 6.88
N PRO A 530 -0.83 18.78 7.25
CA PRO A 530 -0.39 18.86 8.63
C PRO A 530 -0.75 20.22 9.23
N CYS A 531 -1.36 20.20 10.41
CA CYS A 531 -1.82 21.39 11.11
C CYS A 531 -2.76 22.28 10.28
N ALA A 532 -3.56 21.69 9.39
CA ALA A 532 -4.51 22.37 8.49
C ALA A 532 -3.89 23.49 7.63
N GLY A 533 -2.56 23.49 7.47
CA GLY A 533 -1.83 24.59 6.84
C GLY A 533 -1.87 25.90 7.64
N ARG A 534 -2.27 25.85 8.91
CA ARG A 534 -2.47 26.98 9.83
C ARG A 534 -1.65 26.85 11.12
N GLY A 535 -0.64 25.99 11.12
CA GLY A 535 0.35 25.89 12.18
C GLY A 535 1.67 25.27 11.70
N LEU A 536 2.68 25.34 12.57
CA LEU A 536 3.95 24.65 12.36
C LEU A 536 3.91 23.28 13.05
N CYS A 537 4.37 22.25 12.34
CA CYS A 537 4.48 20.90 12.89
C CYS A 537 5.83 20.71 13.61
N ASP A 538 5.80 20.51 14.93
CA ASP A 538 6.99 20.11 15.67
C ASP A 538 7.25 18.60 15.46
N ARG A 539 8.26 18.29 14.65
CA ARG A 539 8.62 16.92 14.27
C ARG A 539 9.17 16.07 15.42
N SER A 540 9.53 16.67 16.55
CA SER A 540 10.02 15.92 17.72
C SER A 540 8.87 15.38 18.58
N SER A 541 7.75 16.11 18.64
CA SER A 541 6.57 15.79 19.46
C SER A 541 5.36 15.34 18.64
N GLY A 542 5.26 15.74 17.36
CA GLY A 542 4.08 15.54 16.51
C GLY A 542 2.94 16.53 16.83
N ILE A 543 3.22 17.58 17.60
CA ILE A 543 2.22 18.57 18.03
C ILE A 543 2.23 19.78 17.09
N CYS A 544 1.03 20.25 16.74
CA CYS A 544 0.84 21.45 15.95
C CYS A 544 0.94 22.72 16.80
N GLN A 545 1.78 23.66 16.35
CA GLN A 545 1.88 25.01 16.89
C GLN A 545 1.05 25.95 16.03
N CYS A 546 -0.22 26.15 16.42
CA CYS A 546 -1.17 26.94 15.63
C CYS A 546 -0.80 28.41 15.55
N PHE A 547 -1.02 29.01 14.38
CA PHE A 547 -0.92 30.45 14.21
C PHE A 547 -2.01 31.17 14.99
N LYS A 548 -1.78 32.45 15.30
CA LYS A 548 -2.73 33.27 16.06
C LYS A 548 -4.10 33.25 15.37
N GLY A 549 -5.13 32.89 16.14
CA GLY A 549 -6.51 32.83 15.64
C GLY A 549 -6.96 31.46 15.17
N TYR A 550 -6.07 30.47 15.14
CA TYR A 550 -6.39 29.07 14.89
C TYR A 550 -6.20 28.25 16.17
N THR A 551 -7.10 27.30 16.40
CA THR A 551 -7.17 26.47 17.62
C THR A 551 -7.44 25.01 17.28
N ASP A 552 -7.54 24.18 18.30
CA ASP A 552 -7.59 22.71 18.23
C ASP A 552 -6.22 22.06 17.95
N ASP A 553 -6.10 20.76 18.18
CA ASP A 553 -4.84 19.99 18.12
C ASP A 553 -4.24 19.93 16.70
N ASN A 554 -5.03 20.22 15.67
CA ASN A 554 -4.65 20.23 14.25
C ASN A 554 -4.81 21.62 13.60
N CYS A 555 -5.13 22.67 14.38
CA CYS A 555 -5.32 24.04 13.90
C CYS A 555 -6.43 24.24 12.84
N ASP A 556 -7.41 23.34 12.76
CA ASP A 556 -8.49 23.42 11.77
C ASP A 556 -9.59 24.43 12.15
N THR A 557 -9.65 24.85 13.41
CA THR A 557 -10.72 25.70 13.92
C THR A 557 -10.26 27.15 13.95
N GLN A 558 -11.00 28.04 13.26
CA GLN A 558 -10.75 29.48 13.29
C GLN A 558 -11.57 30.17 14.38
N ASN A 559 -10.90 30.94 15.25
CA ASN A 559 -11.56 31.80 16.22
C ASN A 559 -12.04 33.10 15.55
N ILE A 560 -13.26 33.54 15.86
CA ILE A 560 -13.87 34.77 15.33
C ILE A 560 -13.08 36.05 15.66
N LEU A 561 -12.23 36.03 16.69
CA LEU A 561 -11.37 37.16 17.08
C LEU A 561 -10.06 37.27 16.26
N ALA A 562 -9.91 36.48 15.20
CA ALA A 562 -8.70 36.38 14.38
C ALA A 562 -8.62 37.35 13.19
N PHE A 563 -9.59 38.25 13.02
CA PHE A 563 -9.58 39.29 11.96
C PHE A 563 -8.78 40.54 12.35
#